data_AF-A0A1G9YVR9-F1
#
_entry.id   AF-A0A1G9YVR9-F1
#
_cell.length_a   1.000
_cell.length_b   1.000
_cell.length_c   1.000
_cell.angle_alpha   90.00
_cell.angle_beta   90.00
_cell.angle_gamma   90.00
#
_symmetry.space_group_name_H-M   'P 1'
#
loop_
_entity.id
_entity.type
_entity.pdbx_description
1 polymer ?
#
loop_
_entity_poly.entity_id
_entity_poly.type
_entity_poly.pdbx_seq_one_letter_code
_entity_poly.pdbx_strand_id
1 'polypeptide(L)'
;MSEPAEVPLRDAAFGAHPDADVHGAARSTDPRRRWLAGVALGGQGLYAAAVTALAPLLHGHNGRGSDPLFASLAASTLASHHRQLGCHGPARDLDARALALILGAGSSGRADPDDVDAAGAELDARLGLAADELGLGRLALARQLHGRAEEAFRDRPLGWRGRLRLRWVAAELALAAGEPERALNEAQKGFHLLSPPDSLRHHLKSELVLGVALNTLGSSEAAPLLQKVVDRTWTLRLAPLAWPSALVLATALPAEQDHWHELARRALSHVIGRSGAAQWRLIPGSPWLPSWLLRSSDRSATKEWSNFLTDKAPDRVKVRPAASDRDVERHSAVGRGSRDDGPDL
;
A
#
# COMPACT_ATOMS: atom_id res chain seq x y z
N MET A 1 -41.73 -8.73 10.54
CA MET A 1 -40.34 -8.22 10.58
C MET A 1 -39.56 -9.08 9.61
N SER A 2 -39.33 -8.58 8.39
CA SER A 2 -38.54 -9.31 7.39
C SER A 2 -37.10 -9.39 7.88
N GLU A 3 -36.50 -10.58 7.86
CA GLU A 3 -35.05 -10.72 8.03
C GLU A 3 -34.36 -9.76 7.05
N PRO A 4 -33.35 -8.99 7.49
CA PRO A 4 -32.57 -8.19 6.55
C PRO A 4 -31.97 -9.15 5.52
N ALA A 5 -32.24 -8.91 4.24
CA ALA A 5 -31.65 -9.69 3.16
C ALA A 5 -30.13 -9.73 3.37
N GLU A 6 -29.56 -10.95 3.45
CA GLU A 6 -28.11 -11.15 3.56
C GLU A 6 -27.47 -10.40 2.37
N VAL A 7 -26.82 -9.27 2.65
CA VAL A 7 -26.08 -8.53 1.62
C VAL A 7 -25.02 -9.49 1.08
N PRO A 8 -24.95 -9.72 -0.25
CA PRO A 8 -23.95 -10.61 -0.81
C PRO A 8 -22.55 -10.18 -0.34
N LEU A 9 -21.76 -11.08 0.24
CA LEU A 9 -20.42 -10.74 0.79
C LEU A 9 -19.48 -10.06 -0.21
N ARG A 10 -19.68 -10.32 -1.51
CA ARG A 10 -19.00 -9.59 -2.58
C ARG A 10 -19.34 -8.12 -2.59
N ASP A 11 -20.59 -7.77 -2.37
CA ASP A 11 -21.01 -6.37 -2.33
C ASP A 11 -20.42 -5.64 -1.11
N ALA A 12 -20.26 -6.33 0.03
CA ALA A 12 -19.53 -5.77 1.17
C ALA A 12 -18.02 -5.59 0.92
N ALA A 13 -17.38 -6.54 0.24
CA ALA A 13 -15.95 -6.48 -0.04
C ALA A 13 -15.59 -5.54 -1.20
N PHE A 14 -16.46 -5.49 -2.21
CA PHE A 14 -16.19 -4.97 -3.54
C PHE A 14 -17.29 -4.10 -4.12
N GLY A 15 -18.48 -3.97 -3.54
CA GLY A 15 -19.62 -3.29 -4.15
C GLY A 15 -20.11 -2.05 -3.39
N ALA A 16 -21.44 -1.94 -3.27
CA ALA A 16 -22.16 -0.75 -2.83
C ALA A 16 -22.42 -0.67 -1.33
N HIS A 17 -22.22 -1.76 -0.58
CA HIS A 17 -22.48 -1.81 0.87
C HIS A 17 -21.22 -2.14 1.69
N PRO A 18 -20.14 -1.33 1.61
CA PRO A 18 -18.90 -1.59 2.34
C PRO A 18 -19.05 -1.51 3.87
N ASP A 19 -20.16 -0.97 4.36
CA ASP A 19 -20.53 -0.82 5.77
C ASP A 19 -21.34 -2.00 6.33
N ALA A 20 -21.67 -2.99 5.49
CA ALA A 20 -22.43 -4.16 5.89
C ALA A 20 -21.77 -4.96 7.03
N ASP A 21 -22.60 -5.53 7.91
CA ASP A 21 -22.14 -6.45 8.95
C ASP A 21 -21.84 -7.83 8.36
N VAL A 22 -20.57 -8.24 8.45
CA VAL A 22 -20.06 -9.51 7.94
C VAL A 22 -19.49 -10.42 9.04
N HIS A 23 -19.74 -10.11 10.33
CA HIS A 23 -19.17 -10.85 11.47
C HIS A 23 -19.61 -12.32 11.54
N GLY A 24 -20.79 -12.65 11.00
CA GLY A 24 -21.22 -14.03 10.81
C GLY A 24 -20.32 -14.78 9.84
N ALA A 25 -20.10 -14.22 8.65
CA ALA A 25 -19.27 -14.81 7.59
C ALA A 25 -17.79 -14.93 7.96
N ALA A 26 -17.27 -14.04 8.82
CA ALA A 26 -15.91 -14.12 9.35
C ALA A 26 -15.61 -15.42 10.13
N ARG A 27 -16.66 -16.13 10.59
CA ARG A 27 -16.55 -17.42 11.29
C ARG A 27 -16.82 -18.63 10.38
N SER A 28 -17.13 -18.41 9.10
CA SER A 28 -17.43 -19.47 8.15
C SER A 28 -16.26 -20.44 7.97
N THR A 29 -16.57 -21.71 7.75
CA THR A 29 -15.61 -22.74 7.34
C THR A 29 -15.32 -22.70 5.84
N ASP A 30 -16.12 -21.98 5.04
CA ASP A 30 -15.85 -21.73 3.62
C ASP A 30 -14.74 -20.66 3.49
N PRO A 31 -13.57 -21.00 2.91
CA PRO A 31 -12.46 -20.07 2.72
C PRO A 31 -12.84 -18.79 1.98
N ARG A 32 -13.72 -18.88 0.97
CA ARG A 32 -14.12 -17.73 0.16
C ARG A 32 -14.96 -16.75 0.95
N ARG A 33 -16.01 -17.24 1.62
CA ARG A 33 -16.88 -16.41 2.49
C ARG A 33 -16.05 -15.76 3.59
N ARG A 34 -15.15 -16.51 4.20
CA ARG A 34 -14.28 -16.03 5.28
C ARG A 34 -13.31 -14.96 4.80
N TRP A 35 -12.70 -15.14 3.62
CA TRP A 35 -11.80 -14.16 3.02
C TRP A 35 -12.54 -12.86 2.65
N LEU A 36 -13.69 -12.93 1.99
CA LEU A 36 -14.50 -11.75 1.65
C LEU A 36 -14.88 -10.94 2.90
N ALA A 37 -15.28 -11.62 3.99
CA ALA A 37 -15.53 -10.96 5.26
C ALA A 37 -14.27 -10.28 5.81
N GLY A 38 -13.10 -10.92 5.71
CA GLY A 38 -11.82 -10.33 6.08
C GLY A 38 -11.47 -9.06 5.28
N VAL A 39 -11.73 -9.05 3.97
CA VAL A 39 -11.56 -7.88 3.10
C VAL A 39 -12.48 -6.74 3.52
N ALA A 40 -13.77 -7.01 3.74
CA ALA A 40 -14.75 -6.01 4.17
C ALA A 40 -14.40 -5.42 5.56
N LEU A 41 -14.14 -6.26 6.56
CA LEU A 41 -13.71 -5.83 7.90
C LEU A 41 -12.42 -4.99 7.85
N GLY A 42 -11.47 -5.39 6.99
CA GLY A 42 -10.26 -4.62 6.73
C GLY A 42 -10.53 -3.25 6.12
N GLY A 43 -11.43 -3.18 5.14
CA GLY A 43 -11.90 -1.94 4.55
C GLY A 43 -12.51 -0.98 5.58
N GLN A 44 -13.24 -1.54 6.55
CA GLN A 44 -13.85 -0.81 7.66
C GLN A 44 -12.86 -0.38 8.77
N GLY A 45 -11.58 -0.76 8.65
CA GLY A 45 -10.57 -0.50 9.68
C GLY A 45 -10.65 -1.40 10.91
N LEU A 46 -11.44 -2.48 10.87
CA LEU A 46 -11.59 -3.46 11.95
C LEU A 46 -10.49 -4.53 11.89
N TYR A 47 -9.22 -4.12 11.93
CA TYR A 47 -8.08 -4.99 11.63
C TYR A 47 -7.94 -6.20 12.56
N ALA A 48 -8.28 -6.11 13.84
CA ALA A 48 -8.30 -7.27 14.74
C ALA A 48 -9.34 -8.33 14.32
N ALA A 49 -10.53 -7.88 13.92
CA ALA A 49 -11.57 -8.76 13.41
C ALA A 49 -11.18 -9.36 12.06
N ALA A 50 -10.58 -8.56 11.17
CA ALA A 50 -10.07 -9.03 9.88
C ALA A 50 -8.97 -10.08 10.05
N VAL A 51 -8.00 -9.87 10.96
CA VAL A 51 -6.99 -10.87 11.31
C VAL A 51 -7.62 -12.17 11.80
N THR A 52 -8.63 -12.08 12.65
CA THR A 52 -9.35 -13.26 13.18
C THR A 52 -10.04 -14.06 12.07
N ALA A 53 -10.55 -13.38 11.03
CA ALA A 53 -11.11 -14.03 9.86
C ALA A 53 -10.02 -14.66 8.97
N LEU A 54 -8.91 -13.95 8.74
CA LEU A 54 -7.90 -14.29 7.72
C LEU A 54 -6.81 -15.27 8.22
N ALA A 55 -6.42 -15.21 9.49
CA ALA A 55 -5.33 -16.03 10.03
C ALA A 55 -5.56 -17.55 9.89
N PRO A 56 -6.78 -18.10 10.05
CA PRO A 56 -7.03 -19.52 9.78
C PRO A 56 -6.81 -19.93 8.32
N LEU A 57 -6.98 -19.01 7.35
CA LEU A 57 -6.73 -19.30 5.93
C LEU A 57 -5.24 -19.49 5.63
N LEU A 58 -4.37 -18.81 6.40
CA LEU A 58 -2.92 -18.91 6.26
C LEU A 58 -2.33 -20.24 6.76
N HIS A 59 -2.91 -20.80 7.83
CA HIS A 59 -2.32 -21.93 8.54
C HIS A 59 -3.05 -23.26 8.25
N GLY A 60 -4.16 -23.22 7.52
CA GLY A 60 -5.09 -24.33 7.41
C GLY A 60 -5.98 -24.46 8.65
N HIS A 61 -7.06 -25.23 8.54
CA HIS A 61 -8.02 -25.42 9.62
C HIS A 61 -8.38 -26.90 9.78
N ASN A 62 -8.47 -27.39 11.03
CA ASN A 62 -8.94 -28.72 11.40
C ASN A 62 -8.29 -29.88 10.63
N GLY A 63 -6.95 -29.87 10.51
CA GLY A 63 -6.19 -30.95 9.88
C GLY A 63 -6.29 -31.01 8.35
N ARG A 64 -7.00 -30.07 7.70
CA ARG A 64 -6.93 -29.87 6.25
C ARG A 64 -5.82 -28.88 5.91
N GLY A 65 -5.06 -29.18 4.85
CA GLY A 65 -4.10 -28.23 4.28
C GLY A 65 -4.77 -26.91 3.87
N SER A 66 -4.02 -25.82 3.88
CA SER A 66 -4.51 -24.53 3.41
C SER A 66 -4.76 -24.55 1.91
N ASP A 67 -5.92 -24.06 1.47
CA ASP A 67 -6.16 -23.73 0.05
C ASP A 67 -5.14 -22.65 -0.38
N PRO A 68 -4.22 -22.94 -1.31
CA PRO A 68 -3.17 -22.01 -1.68
C PRO A 68 -3.68 -20.65 -2.19
N LEU A 69 -4.82 -20.64 -2.89
CA LEU A 69 -5.42 -19.40 -3.40
C LEU A 69 -5.84 -18.50 -2.24
N PHE A 70 -6.66 -19.02 -1.33
CA PHE A 70 -7.16 -18.23 -0.20
C PHE A 70 -6.09 -17.94 0.85
N ALA A 71 -5.07 -18.79 0.98
CA ALA A 71 -3.90 -18.49 1.80
C ALA A 71 -3.10 -17.31 1.21
N SER A 72 -2.87 -17.29 -0.11
CA SER A 72 -2.21 -16.17 -0.79
C SER A 72 -3.01 -14.87 -0.67
N LEU A 73 -4.30 -14.92 -0.99
CA LEU A 73 -5.19 -13.76 -0.89
C LEU A 73 -5.29 -13.24 0.54
N ALA A 74 -5.35 -14.12 1.55
CA ALA A 74 -5.35 -13.72 2.95
C ALA A 74 -4.02 -13.05 3.36
N ALA A 75 -2.88 -13.57 2.90
CA ALA A 75 -1.57 -12.99 3.17
C ALA A 75 -1.46 -11.57 2.60
N SER A 76 -1.81 -11.36 1.33
CA SER A 76 -1.79 -10.02 0.71
C SER A 76 -2.83 -9.06 1.30
N THR A 77 -3.97 -9.57 1.77
CA THR A 77 -4.96 -8.75 2.49
C THR A 77 -4.40 -8.26 3.83
N LEU A 78 -3.77 -9.16 4.60
CA LEU A 78 -3.10 -8.80 5.86
C LEU A 78 -1.93 -7.85 5.62
N ALA A 79 -1.12 -8.08 4.58
CA ALA A 79 -0.05 -7.16 4.18
C ALA A 79 -0.61 -5.76 3.92
N SER A 80 -1.79 -5.67 3.28
CA SER A 80 -2.44 -4.38 3.07
C SER A 80 -2.88 -3.68 4.36
N HIS A 81 -3.27 -4.42 5.39
CA HIS A 81 -3.57 -3.81 6.70
C HIS A 81 -2.29 -3.28 7.37
N HIS A 82 -1.18 -4.00 7.25
CA HIS A 82 0.12 -3.54 7.74
C HIS A 82 0.59 -2.27 7.02
N ARG A 83 0.45 -2.20 5.68
CA ARG A 83 0.76 -0.99 4.89
C ARG A 83 -0.05 0.23 5.33
N GLN A 84 -1.33 0.04 5.68
CA GLN A 84 -2.18 1.14 6.18
C GLN A 84 -1.73 1.69 7.54
N LEU A 85 -0.89 0.94 8.26
CA LEU A 85 -0.23 1.37 9.48
C LEU A 85 1.25 1.70 9.26
N GLY A 86 1.67 1.83 7.99
CA GLY A 86 3.06 2.11 7.62
C GLY A 86 4.06 1.00 7.92
N CYS A 87 3.59 -0.20 8.26
CA CYS A 87 4.40 -1.34 8.67
C CYS A 87 4.86 -2.15 7.44
N HIS A 88 5.68 -1.53 6.57
CA HIS A 88 6.05 -2.11 5.27
C HIS A 88 6.96 -3.34 5.34
N GLY A 89 7.85 -3.45 6.34
CA GLY A 89 8.68 -4.65 6.51
C GLY A 89 7.84 -5.93 6.71
N PRO A 90 6.98 -5.97 7.75
CA PRO A 90 6.06 -7.10 7.94
C PRO A 90 5.07 -7.32 6.79
N ALA A 91 4.63 -6.24 6.13
CA ALA A 91 3.78 -6.37 4.93
C ALA A 91 4.51 -7.08 3.78
N ARG A 92 5.77 -6.72 3.54
CA ARG A 92 6.63 -7.34 2.53
C ARG A 92 6.79 -8.83 2.76
N ASP A 93 6.99 -9.26 4.01
CA ASP A 93 7.13 -10.69 4.35
C ASP A 93 5.84 -11.47 4.04
N LEU A 94 4.68 -10.85 4.29
CA LEU A 94 3.38 -11.43 3.96
C LEU A 94 3.16 -11.49 2.44
N ASP A 95 3.46 -10.44 1.70
CA ASP A 95 3.31 -10.42 0.23
C ASP A 95 4.33 -11.37 -0.46
N ALA A 96 5.54 -11.55 0.10
CA ALA A 96 6.49 -12.56 -0.35
C ALA A 96 5.96 -13.98 -0.11
N ARG A 97 5.38 -14.24 1.06
CA ARG A 97 4.71 -15.52 1.37
C ARG A 97 3.53 -15.77 0.43
N ALA A 98 2.72 -14.75 0.15
CA ALA A 98 1.60 -14.84 -0.79
C ALA A 98 2.08 -15.29 -2.17
N LEU A 99 3.13 -14.63 -2.70
CA LEU A 99 3.70 -14.97 -4.00
C LEU A 99 4.24 -16.41 -4.03
N ALA A 100 4.94 -16.85 -2.99
CA ALA A 100 5.45 -18.22 -2.90
C ALA A 100 4.32 -19.26 -2.91
N LEU A 101 3.22 -19.01 -2.17
CA LEU A 101 2.05 -19.89 -2.11
C LEU A 101 1.41 -20.07 -3.48
N ILE A 102 1.20 -18.97 -4.22
CA ILE A 102 0.46 -19.03 -5.48
C ILE A 102 1.30 -19.57 -6.64
N LEU A 103 2.60 -19.25 -6.68
CA LEU A 103 3.51 -19.82 -7.68
C LEU A 103 3.69 -21.34 -7.51
N GLY A 104 3.63 -21.84 -6.27
CA GLY A 104 3.69 -23.28 -5.98
C GLY A 104 2.41 -24.06 -6.30
N ALA A 105 1.26 -23.38 -6.41
CA ALA A 105 -0.04 -24.01 -6.61
C ALA A 105 -0.40 -24.28 -8.09
N GLY A 106 0.29 -23.61 -9.03
CA GLY A 106 -0.01 -23.66 -10.46
C GLY A 106 -1.24 -22.81 -10.85
N SER A 107 -1.40 -22.59 -12.15
CA SER A 107 -2.50 -21.79 -12.71
C SER A 107 -3.69 -22.67 -13.07
N SER A 108 -4.56 -22.95 -12.09
CA SER A 108 -5.84 -23.64 -12.34
C SER A 108 -6.99 -22.86 -11.74
N GLY A 109 -8.06 -22.66 -12.50
CA GLY A 109 -9.26 -21.96 -12.05
C GLY A 109 -9.90 -21.15 -13.15
N ARG A 110 -11.20 -20.87 -12.98
CA ARG A 110 -11.93 -19.97 -13.87
C ARG A 110 -11.64 -18.53 -13.46
N ALA A 111 -11.44 -17.66 -14.44
CA ALA A 111 -11.28 -16.23 -14.23
C ALA A 111 -12.45 -15.64 -13.43
N ASP A 112 -12.14 -14.77 -12.48
CA ASP A 112 -13.12 -14.09 -11.65
C ASP A 112 -13.10 -12.58 -11.95
N PRO A 113 -14.27 -11.92 -12.14
CA PRO A 113 -14.31 -10.50 -12.51
C PRO A 113 -13.69 -9.56 -11.47
N ASP A 114 -13.64 -10.01 -10.20
CA ASP A 114 -13.02 -9.28 -9.08
C ASP A 114 -11.60 -9.79 -8.78
N ASP A 115 -10.98 -10.53 -9.71
CA ASP A 115 -9.64 -11.11 -9.58
C ASP A 115 -9.50 -12.08 -8.39
N VAL A 116 -10.58 -12.74 -7.99
CA VAL A 116 -10.57 -13.80 -6.94
C VAL A 116 -10.17 -15.14 -7.55
N ASP A 117 -9.00 -15.17 -8.17
CA ASP A 117 -8.39 -16.31 -8.83
C ASP A 117 -6.86 -16.28 -8.70
N ALA A 118 -6.17 -17.28 -9.26
CA ALA A 118 -4.72 -17.39 -9.12
C ALA A 118 -3.94 -16.25 -9.80
N ALA A 119 -4.46 -15.72 -10.91
CA ALA A 119 -3.84 -14.60 -11.61
C ALA A 119 -3.94 -13.32 -10.77
N GLY A 120 -5.12 -13.06 -10.22
CA GLY A 120 -5.36 -11.95 -9.30
C GLY A 120 -4.53 -12.02 -8.03
N ALA A 121 -4.45 -13.20 -7.41
CA ALA A 121 -3.64 -13.43 -6.21
C ALA A 121 -2.13 -13.22 -6.46
N GLU A 122 -1.61 -13.67 -7.61
CA GLU A 122 -0.24 -13.42 -8.02
C GLU A 122 0.02 -11.93 -8.24
N LEU A 123 -0.88 -11.23 -8.95
CA LEU A 123 -0.75 -9.80 -9.19
C LEU A 123 -0.80 -9.01 -7.88
N ASP A 124 -1.70 -9.34 -6.96
CA ASP A 124 -1.80 -8.70 -5.65
C ASP A 124 -0.49 -8.77 -4.87
N ALA A 125 0.12 -9.96 -4.84
CA ALA A 125 1.38 -10.19 -4.14
C ALA A 125 2.54 -9.42 -4.78
N ARG A 126 2.64 -9.43 -6.12
CA ARG A 126 3.70 -8.69 -6.85
C ARG A 126 3.59 -7.18 -6.65
N LEU A 127 2.38 -6.64 -6.75
CA LEU A 127 2.13 -5.21 -6.53
C LEU A 127 2.31 -4.83 -5.05
N GLY A 128 1.94 -5.73 -4.14
CA GLY A 128 2.21 -5.59 -2.71
C GLY A 128 3.70 -5.44 -2.41
N LEU A 129 4.53 -6.34 -2.96
CA LEU A 129 6.00 -6.24 -2.87
C LEU A 129 6.53 -4.91 -3.42
N ALA A 130 6.04 -4.45 -4.57
CA ALA A 130 6.44 -3.16 -5.12
C ALA A 130 6.06 -1.99 -4.18
N ALA A 131 4.84 -2.00 -3.65
CA ALA A 131 4.36 -0.98 -2.70
C ALA A 131 5.15 -1.00 -1.38
N ASP A 132 5.55 -2.17 -0.90
CA ASP A 132 6.34 -2.29 0.33
C ASP A 132 7.79 -1.86 0.14
N GLU A 133 8.44 -2.19 -0.97
CA GLU A 133 9.77 -1.65 -1.26
C GLU A 133 9.73 -0.12 -1.43
N LEU A 134 8.64 0.43 -1.99
CA LEU A 134 8.42 1.87 -2.01
C LEU A 134 8.31 2.43 -0.59
N GLY A 135 7.49 1.81 0.25
CA GLY A 135 7.34 2.16 1.67
C GLY A 135 8.62 1.99 2.50
N LEU A 136 9.57 1.17 2.05
CA LEU A 136 10.90 1.02 2.66
C LEU A 136 11.94 2.00 2.08
N GLY A 137 11.52 2.96 1.24
CA GLY A 137 12.39 3.96 0.63
C GLY A 137 13.25 3.44 -0.53
N ARG A 138 12.95 2.25 -1.06
CA ARG A 138 13.74 1.57 -2.11
C ARG A 138 13.11 1.77 -3.49
N LEU A 139 12.98 3.04 -3.91
CA LEU A 139 12.27 3.44 -5.13
C LEU A 139 12.72 2.68 -6.39
N ALA A 140 14.03 2.48 -6.58
CA ALA A 140 14.55 1.78 -7.77
C ALA A 140 14.07 0.32 -7.83
N LEU A 141 14.10 -0.39 -6.70
CA LEU A 141 13.62 -1.76 -6.62
C LEU A 141 12.10 -1.83 -6.77
N ALA A 142 11.38 -0.89 -6.16
CA ALA A 142 9.93 -0.79 -6.29
C ALA A 142 9.48 -0.63 -7.76
N ARG A 143 10.16 0.23 -8.53
CA ARG A 143 9.93 0.39 -9.98
C ARG A 143 10.23 -0.89 -10.76
N GLN A 144 11.33 -1.58 -10.44
CA GLN A 144 11.67 -2.86 -11.10
C GLN A 144 10.61 -3.93 -10.84
N LEU A 145 10.12 -4.05 -9.61
CA LEU A 145 9.07 -5.01 -9.24
C LEU A 145 7.74 -4.69 -9.91
N HIS A 146 7.34 -3.42 -9.94
CA HIS A 146 6.13 -2.98 -10.64
C HIS A 146 6.22 -3.23 -12.15
N GLY A 147 7.34 -2.89 -12.80
CA GLY A 147 7.53 -3.16 -14.23
C GLY A 147 7.50 -4.65 -14.58
N ARG A 148 8.04 -5.52 -13.71
CA ARG A 148 7.91 -6.98 -13.85
C ARG A 148 6.47 -7.47 -13.69
N ALA A 149 5.68 -6.83 -12.84
CA ALA A 149 4.26 -7.14 -12.71
C ALA A 149 3.49 -6.70 -13.97
N GLU A 150 3.76 -5.51 -14.50
CA GLU A 150 3.17 -5.05 -15.77
C GLU A 150 3.52 -5.98 -16.93
N GLU A 151 4.77 -6.41 -17.04
CA GLU A 151 5.22 -7.33 -18.09
C GLU A 151 4.54 -8.70 -17.96
N ALA A 152 4.51 -9.28 -16.76
CA ALA A 152 3.90 -10.58 -16.52
C ALA A 152 2.39 -10.62 -16.81
N PHE A 153 1.71 -9.46 -16.78
CA PHE A 153 0.26 -9.34 -16.98
C PHE A 153 -0.14 -8.53 -18.21
N ARG A 154 0.81 -8.19 -19.10
CA ARG A 154 0.55 -7.39 -20.31
C ARG A 154 -0.54 -8.00 -21.19
N ASP A 155 -0.45 -9.30 -21.42
CA ASP A 155 -1.33 -10.05 -22.33
C ASP A 155 -2.27 -11.00 -21.57
N ARG A 156 -2.30 -10.93 -20.23
CA ARG A 156 -3.19 -11.74 -19.39
C ARG A 156 -4.48 -10.97 -19.13
N PRO A 157 -5.66 -11.61 -19.26
CA PRO A 157 -6.91 -10.97 -18.88
C PRO A 157 -6.89 -10.69 -17.37
N LEU A 158 -7.20 -9.45 -17.01
CA LEU A 158 -7.36 -8.99 -15.63
C LEU A 158 -8.80 -8.54 -15.41
N GLY A 159 -9.33 -8.82 -14.23
CA GLY A 159 -10.50 -8.15 -13.68
C GLY A 159 -10.22 -6.68 -13.36
N TRP A 160 -11.23 -5.99 -12.85
CA TRP A 160 -11.11 -4.55 -12.59
C TRP A 160 -10.16 -4.24 -11.43
N ARG A 161 -10.04 -5.13 -10.44
CA ARG A 161 -9.28 -4.89 -9.21
C ARG A 161 -7.78 -4.92 -9.45
N GLY A 162 -7.31 -5.87 -10.25
CA GLY A 162 -5.92 -5.96 -10.71
C GLY A 162 -5.51 -4.74 -11.53
N ARG A 163 -6.35 -4.35 -12.51
CA ARG A 163 -6.13 -3.12 -13.30
C ARG A 163 -6.05 -1.87 -12.43
N LEU A 164 -6.92 -1.75 -11.44
CA LEU A 164 -6.94 -0.59 -10.55
C LEU A 164 -5.70 -0.52 -9.66
N ARG A 165 -5.29 -1.65 -9.07
CA ARG A 165 -4.09 -1.72 -8.21
C ARG A 165 -2.81 -1.43 -8.98
N LEU A 166 -2.72 -1.86 -10.26
CA LEU A 166 -1.62 -1.48 -11.15
C LEU A 166 -1.47 0.05 -11.26
N ARG A 167 -2.60 0.75 -11.46
CA ARG A 167 -2.64 2.22 -11.59
C ARG A 167 -2.32 2.93 -10.28
N TRP A 168 -2.83 2.44 -9.15
CA TRP A 168 -2.51 3.02 -7.84
C TRP A 168 -1.02 2.94 -7.53
N VAL A 169 -0.39 1.77 -7.68
CA VAL A 169 1.05 1.61 -7.41
C VAL A 169 1.88 2.43 -8.40
N ALA A 170 1.48 2.50 -9.67
CA ALA A 170 2.15 3.35 -10.66
C ALA A 170 2.11 4.84 -10.28
N ALA A 171 0.95 5.33 -9.82
CA ALA A 171 0.79 6.70 -9.36
C ALA A 171 1.63 6.98 -8.10
N GLU A 172 1.63 6.08 -7.12
CA GLU A 172 2.44 6.19 -5.89
C GLU A 172 3.95 6.21 -6.21
N LEU A 173 4.41 5.38 -7.16
CA LEU A 173 5.79 5.38 -7.64
C LEU A 173 6.16 6.69 -8.33
N ALA A 174 5.27 7.25 -9.15
CA ALA A 174 5.50 8.51 -9.84
C ALA A 174 5.54 9.69 -8.86
N LEU A 175 4.69 9.70 -7.83
CA LEU A 175 4.76 10.70 -6.75
C LEU A 175 6.10 10.65 -6.02
N ALA A 176 6.53 9.46 -5.61
CA ALA A 176 7.80 9.27 -4.91
C ALA A 176 9.03 9.58 -5.79
N ALA A 177 8.87 9.49 -7.10
CA ALA A 177 9.89 9.85 -8.08
C ALA A 177 10.01 11.35 -8.34
N GLY A 178 9.07 12.17 -7.87
CA GLY A 178 8.97 13.57 -8.28
C GLY A 178 8.49 13.74 -9.72
N GLU A 179 7.65 12.82 -10.22
CA GLU A 179 7.03 12.84 -11.55
C GLU A 179 5.51 13.12 -11.43
N PRO A 180 5.07 14.30 -10.98
CA PRO A 180 3.69 14.54 -10.61
C PRO A 180 2.70 14.51 -11.78
N GLU A 181 3.12 14.88 -13.00
CA GLU A 181 2.27 14.77 -14.20
C GLU A 181 2.00 13.31 -14.56
N ARG A 182 3.02 12.44 -14.42
CA ARG A 182 2.86 10.99 -14.61
C ARG A 182 1.95 10.42 -13.53
N ALA A 183 2.12 10.86 -12.27
CA ALA A 183 1.23 10.45 -11.18
C ALA A 183 -0.23 10.81 -11.47
N LEU A 184 -0.48 12.03 -11.93
CA LEU A 184 -1.82 12.47 -12.32
C LEU A 184 -2.39 11.59 -13.45
N ASN A 185 -1.60 11.30 -14.48
CA ASN A 185 -2.03 10.47 -15.60
C ASN A 185 -2.44 9.05 -15.15
N GLU A 186 -1.64 8.42 -14.29
CA GLU A 186 -1.96 7.10 -13.74
C GLU A 186 -3.16 7.14 -12.78
N ALA A 187 -3.28 8.18 -11.96
CA ALA A 187 -4.41 8.37 -11.07
C ALA A 187 -5.73 8.58 -11.83
N GLN A 188 -5.73 9.37 -12.91
CA GLN A 188 -6.89 9.56 -13.78
C GLN A 188 -7.30 8.27 -14.48
N LYS A 189 -6.34 7.49 -15.00
CA LYS A 189 -6.63 6.16 -15.54
C LYS A 189 -7.32 5.29 -14.50
N GLY A 190 -6.81 5.27 -13.26
CA GLY A 190 -7.43 4.55 -12.15
C GLY A 190 -8.86 5.02 -11.85
N PHE A 191 -9.06 6.33 -11.73
CA PHE A 191 -10.37 6.94 -11.46
C PHE A 191 -11.43 6.59 -12.51
N HIS A 192 -11.07 6.55 -13.80
CA HIS A 192 -11.99 6.22 -14.88
C HIS A 192 -12.25 4.71 -15.07
N LEU A 193 -11.54 3.83 -14.35
CA LEU A 193 -11.75 2.36 -14.46
C LEU A 193 -13.01 1.86 -13.74
N LEU A 194 -13.55 2.62 -12.79
CA LEU A 194 -14.67 2.21 -11.94
C LEU A 194 -15.64 3.35 -11.71
N SER A 195 -16.94 3.06 -11.86
CA SER A 195 -18.00 3.95 -11.39
C SER A 195 -18.33 3.66 -9.92
N PRO A 196 -18.89 4.62 -9.15
CA PRO A 196 -19.24 4.40 -7.75
C PRO A 196 -20.11 3.16 -7.46
N PRO A 197 -21.12 2.80 -8.29
CA PRO A 197 -21.93 1.60 -8.05
C PRO A 197 -21.14 0.29 -8.15
N ASP A 198 -20.00 0.29 -8.85
CA ASP A 198 -19.20 -0.91 -9.05
C ASP A 198 -18.40 -1.26 -7.79
N SER A 199 -17.92 -0.24 -7.08
CA SER A 199 -17.22 -0.40 -5.80
C SER A 199 -17.02 0.93 -5.07
N LEU A 200 -17.80 1.21 -4.03
CA LEU A 200 -17.70 2.49 -3.32
C LEU A 200 -16.32 2.70 -2.67
N ARG A 201 -15.79 1.67 -2.01
CA ARG A 201 -14.48 1.76 -1.33
C ARG A 201 -13.33 1.96 -2.32
N HIS A 202 -13.32 1.23 -3.45
CA HIS A 202 -12.24 1.34 -4.42
C HIS A 202 -12.37 2.63 -5.26
N HIS A 203 -13.58 3.10 -5.52
CA HIS A 203 -13.79 4.43 -6.11
C HIS A 203 -13.26 5.53 -5.19
N LEU A 204 -13.61 5.52 -3.89
CA LEU A 204 -13.08 6.48 -2.90
C LEU A 204 -11.56 6.46 -2.77
N LYS A 205 -10.95 5.26 -2.77
CA LYS A 205 -9.48 5.14 -2.78
C LYS A 205 -8.87 5.74 -4.07
N SER A 206 -9.56 5.62 -5.20
CA SER A 206 -9.11 6.23 -6.46
C SER A 206 -9.25 7.74 -6.45
N GLU A 207 -10.35 8.28 -5.89
CA GLU A 207 -10.51 9.72 -5.64
C GLU A 207 -9.42 10.25 -4.70
N LEU A 208 -9.04 9.51 -3.65
CA LEU A 208 -7.89 9.86 -2.81
C LEU A 208 -6.59 9.94 -3.61
N VAL A 209 -6.27 8.93 -4.43
CA VAL A 209 -5.02 8.90 -5.20
C VAL A 209 -4.98 10.05 -6.22
N LEU A 210 -6.11 10.32 -6.87
CA LEU A 210 -6.28 11.47 -7.77
C LEU A 210 -6.11 12.80 -7.02
N GLY A 211 -6.76 12.96 -5.87
CA GLY A 211 -6.66 14.15 -5.03
C GLY A 211 -5.23 14.42 -4.57
N VAL A 212 -4.47 13.37 -4.21
CA VAL A 212 -3.04 13.51 -3.87
C VAL A 212 -2.24 14.01 -5.07
N ALA A 213 -2.42 13.42 -6.26
CA ALA A 213 -1.70 13.85 -7.46
C ALA A 213 -2.03 15.29 -7.87
N LEU A 214 -3.31 15.67 -7.80
CA LEU A 214 -3.76 17.04 -8.03
C LEU A 214 -3.15 18.03 -7.02
N ASN A 215 -3.10 17.64 -5.74
CA ASN A 215 -2.51 18.45 -4.68
C ASN A 215 -1.01 18.68 -4.94
N THR A 216 -0.27 17.65 -5.36
CA THR A 216 1.16 17.76 -5.68
C THR A 216 1.41 18.73 -6.85
N LEU A 217 0.47 18.86 -7.78
CA LEU A 217 0.53 19.83 -8.88
C LEU A 217 -0.03 21.22 -8.52
N GLY A 218 -0.48 21.43 -7.28
CA GLY A 218 -1.07 22.70 -6.85
C GLY A 218 -2.44 23.00 -7.46
N SER A 219 -3.18 21.98 -7.92
CA SER A 219 -4.51 22.17 -8.50
C SER A 219 -5.54 22.53 -7.43
N SER A 220 -6.37 23.53 -7.72
CA SER A 220 -7.51 23.93 -6.86
C SER A 220 -8.60 22.86 -6.77
N GLU A 221 -8.60 21.86 -7.66
CA GLU A 221 -9.55 20.74 -7.63
C GLU A 221 -9.25 19.72 -6.53
N ALA A 222 -8.02 19.71 -6.01
CA ALA A 222 -7.57 18.70 -5.04
C ALA A 222 -8.36 18.75 -3.73
N ALA A 223 -8.51 19.95 -3.15
CA ALA A 223 -9.15 20.11 -1.85
C ALA A 223 -10.64 19.73 -1.85
N PRO A 224 -11.50 20.22 -2.79
CA PRO A 224 -12.89 19.78 -2.87
C PRO A 224 -13.05 18.27 -3.05
N LEU A 225 -12.19 17.64 -3.86
CA LEU A 225 -12.22 16.20 -4.08
C LEU A 225 -11.89 15.42 -2.80
N LEU A 226 -10.83 15.81 -2.09
CA LEU A 226 -10.39 15.14 -0.86
C LEU A 226 -11.38 15.35 0.30
N GLN A 227 -12.02 16.52 0.40
CA GLN A 227 -13.10 16.78 1.37
C GLN A 227 -14.26 15.82 1.15
N LYS A 228 -14.72 15.65 -0.10
CA LYS A 228 -15.74 14.67 -0.46
C LYS A 228 -15.35 13.24 -0.06
N VAL A 229 -14.07 12.87 -0.22
CA VAL A 229 -13.57 11.57 0.25
C VAL A 229 -13.72 11.46 1.76
N VAL A 230 -13.24 12.44 2.53
CA VAL A 230 -13.34 12.42 4.00
C VAL A 230 -14.80 12.28 4.45
N ASP A 231 -15.72 13.09 3.90
CA ASP A 231 -17.14 13.06 4.27
C ASP A 231 -17.77 11.69 4.03
N ARG A 232 -17.54 11.11 2.86
CA ARG A 232 -18.06 9.78 2.50
C ARG A 232 -17.43 8.65 3.32
N THR A 233 -16.16 8.75 3.67
CA THR A 233 -15.50 7.68 4.43
C THR A 233 -16.08 7.52 5.82
N TRP A 234 -16.55 8.59 6.46
CA TRP A 234 -17.23 8.48 7.75
C TRP A 234 -18.60 7.82 7.65
N THR A 235 -19.41 8.18 6.65
CA THR A 235 -20.74 7.59 6.45
C THR A 235 -20.67 6.11 6.12
N LEU A 236 -19.64 5.69 5.37
CA LEU A 236 -19.44 4.31 4.94
C LEU A 236 -18.52 3.49 5.86
N ARG A 237 -18.15 4.01 7.03
CA ARG A 237 -17.26 3.36 8.00
C ARG A 237 -15.86 3.00 7.45
N LEU A 238 -15.36 3.75 6.48
CA LEU A 238 -14.07 3.55 5.81
C LEU A 238 -12.96 4.41 6.43
N ALA A 239 -12.84 4.40 7.76
CA ALA A 239 -11.85 5.19 8.51
C ALA A 239 -10.39 5.08 7.99
N PRO A 240 -9.91 3.93 7.44
CA PRO A 240 -8.57 3.84 6.86
C PRO A 240 -8.29 4.81 5.70
N LEU A 241 -9.33 5.27 4.99
CA LEU A 241 -9.18 6.26 3.90
C LEU A 241 -9.30 7.70 4.39
N ALA A 242 -9.91 7.94 5.56
CA ALA A 242 -10.13 9.28 6.10
C ALA A 242 -8.83 9.95 6.54
N TRP A 243 -7.99 9.24 7.29
CA TRP A 243 -6.77 9.83 7.86
C TRP A 243 -5.73 10.29 6.82
N PRO A 244 -5.41 9.53 5.74
CA PRO A 244 -4.47 10.03 4.74
C PRO A 244 -5.05 11.20 3.94
N SER A 245 -6.35 11.18 3.60
CA SER A 245 -7.01 12.33 2.95
C SER A 245 -6.90 13.59 3.79
N ALA A 246 -7.16 13.48 5.09
CA ALA A 246 -7.09 14.59 6.02
C ALA A 246 -5.67 15.15 6.15
N LEU A 247 -4.63 14.30 6.14
CA LEU A 247 -3.25 14.78 6.14
C LEU A 247 -2.91 15.57 4.87
N VAL A 248 -3.39 15.13 3.70
CA VAL A 248 -3.19 15.89 2.46
C VAL A 248 -3.95 17.22 2.52
N LEU A 249 -5.18 17.23 3.03
CA LEU A 249 -5.97 18.46 3.20
C LEU A 249 -5.30 19.47 4.15
N ALA A 250 -4.66 19.00 5.22
CA ALA A 250 -3.91 19.87 6.12
C ALA A 250 -2.76 20.61 5.41
N THR A 251 -2.19 20.02 4.36
CA THR A 251 -1.19 20.68 3.49
C THR A 251 -1.84 21.55 2.41
N ALA A 252 -2.98 21.12 1.87
CA ALA A 252 -3.70 21.82 0.81
C ALA A 252 -4.38 23.11 1.31
N LEU A 253 -4.79 23.13 2.58
CA LEU A 253 -5.56 24.21 3.21
C LEU A 253 -4.89 24.66 4.52
N PRO A 254 -3.79 25.43 4.47
CA PRO A 254 -3.04 25.83 5.66
C PRO A 254 -3.87 26.60 6.70
N ALA A 255 -4.89 27.36 6.28
CA ALA A 255 -5.78 28.08 7.18
C ALA A 255 -6.66 27.16 8.05
N GLU A 256 -6.85 25.91 7.63
CA GLU A 256 -7.65 24.89 8.31
C GLU A 256 -6.78 23.73 8.82
N GLN A 257 -5.46 23.91 8.87
CA GLN A 257 -4.50 22.83 9.15
C GLN A 257 -4.83 22.06 10.43
N ASP A 258 -5.13 22.77 11.52
CA ASP A 258 -5.44 22.15 12.82
C ASP A 258 -6.71 21.29 12.78
N HIS A 259 -7.73 21.73 12.03
CA HIS A 259 -8.96 20.97 11.84
C HIS A 259 -8.67 19.63 11.16
N TRP A 260 -7.91 19.67 10.06
CA TRP A 260 -7.58 18.48 9.28
C TRP A 260 -6.61 17.55 10.01
N HIS A 261 -5.64 18.09 10.77
CA HIS A 261 -4.77 17.31 11.65
C HIS A 261 -5.56 16.58 12.75
N GLU A 262 -6.53 17.24 13.39
CA GLU A 262 -7.39 16.61 14.40
C GLU A 262 -8.25 15.50 13.80
N LEU A 263 -8.81 15.71 12.59
CA LEU A 263 -9.57 14.67 11.90
C LEU A 263 -8.69 13.47 11.56
N ALA A 264 -7.49 13.70 11.03
CA ALA A 264 -6.51 12.65 10.75
C ALA A 264 -6.20 11.84 12.01
N ARG A 265 -5.97 12.53 13.14
CA ARG A 265 -5.69 11.90 14.44
C ARG A 265 -6.84 11.04 14.92
N ARG A 266 -8.09 11.51 14.79
CA ARG A 266 -9.30 10.76 15.18
C ARG A 266 -9.49 9.51 14.33
N ALA A 267 -9.36 9.65 13.01
CA ALA A 267 -9.47 8.54 12.08
C ALA A 267 -8.37 7.49 12.31
N LEU A 268 -7.11 7.90 12.46
CA LEU A 268 -6.02 6.98 12.76
C LEU A 268 -6.19 6.29 14.13
N SER A 269 -6.58 7.05 15.17
CA SER A 269 -6.90 6.48 16.49
C SER A 269 -7.99 5.41 16.41
N HIS A 270 -9.00 5.61 15.56
CA HIS A 270 -10.06 4.62 15.34
C HIS A 270 -9.50 3.31 14.77
N VAL A 271 -8.63 3.40 13.76
CA VAL A 271 -8.00 2.22 13.12
C VAL A 271 -7.04 1.50 14.08
N ILE A 272 -6.19 2.25 14.78
CA ILE A 272 -5.25 1.69 15.78
C ILE A 272 -6.03 1.01 16.91
N GLY A 273 -7.06 1.67 17.44
CA GLY A 273 -7.92 1.14 18.50
C GLY A 273 -8.65 -0.16 18.13
N ARG A 274 -8.75 -0.48 16.84
CA ARG A 274 -9.35 -1.72 16.31
C ARG A 274 -8.33 -2.68 15.70
N SER A 275 -7.04 -2.44 15.92
CA SER A 275 -5.94 -3.32 15.52
C SER A 275 -5.61 -4.36 16.60
N GLY A 276 -5.00 -5.48 16.21
CA GLY A 276 -4.64 -6.57 17.14
C GLY A 276 -3.23 -6.40 17.72
N ALA A 277 -2.92 -7.12 18.81
CA ALA A 277 -1.65 -6.96 19.55
C ALA A 277 -0.37 -7.03 18.69
N ALA A 278 -0.38 -7.83 17.62
CA ALA A 278 0.75 -7.88 16.68
C ALA A 278 0.98 -6.54 15.97
N GLN A 279 -0.08 -5.88 15.47
CA GLN A 279 0.03 -4.56 14.85
C GLN A 279 0.46 -3.48 15.83
N TRP A 280 -0.05 -3.52 17.07
CA TRP A 280 0.31 -2.53 18.10
C TRP A 280 1.81 -2.50 18.41
N ARG A 281 2.50 -3.65 18.30
CA ARG A 281 3.95 -3.72 18.48
C ARG A 281 4.73 -3.12 17.32
N LEU A 282 4.12 -3.01 16.14
CA LEU A 282 4.77 -2.54 14.92
C LEU A 282 4.59 -1.03 14.70
N ILE A 283 3.45 -0.48 15.13
CA ILE A 283 3.08 0.93 14.95
C ILE A 283 4.16 1.92 15.46
N PRO A 284 4.75 1.76 16.66
CA PRO A 284 5.72 2.73 17.16
C PRO A 284 7.01 2.85 16.33
N GLY A 285 7.35 1.80 15.57
CA GLY A 285 8.53 1.79 14.69
C GLY A 285 8.24 2.23 13.26
N SER A 286 7.00 2.65 12.96
CA SER A 286 6.57 3.01 11.61
C SER A 286 7.02 4.43 11.23
N PRO A 287 7.88 4.62 10.21
CA PRO A 287 8.30 5.95 9.77
C PRO A 287 7.19 6.73 9.04
N TRP A 288 6.07 6.07 8.74
CA TRP A 288 4.94 6.64 8.00
C TRP A 288 3.79 7.11 8.88
N LEU A 289 3.83 6.80 10.18
CA LEU A 289 2.85 7.29 11.13
C LEU A 289 3.47 8.45 11.91
N PRO A 290 3.04 9.70 11.64
CA PRO A 290 3.52 10.84 12.40
C PRO A 290 3.33 10.61 13.90
N SER A 291 4.42 10.70 14.66
CA SER A 291 4.42 10.37 16.10
C SER A 291 3.47 11.26 16.91
N TRP A 292 3.19 12.47 16.44
CA TRP A 292 2.19 13.38 17.01
C TRP A 292 0.73 12.95 16.80
N LEU A 293 0.45 12.12 15.79
CA LEU A 293 -0.87 11.51 15.60
C LEU A 293 -1.11 10.33 16.56
N LEU A 294 -0.05 9.76 17.12
CA LEU A 294 -0.12 8.65 18.08
C LEU A 294 -0.40 9.18 19.50
N ARG A 295 -1.37 8.58 20.19
CA ARG A 295 -1.64 8.89 21.60
C ARG A 295 -0.44 8.49 22.46
N SER A 296 -0.32 9.04 23.67
CA SER A 296 0.72 8.64 24.62
C SER A 296 0.71 7.13 24.92
N SER A 297 -0.46 6.49 24.90
CA SER A 297 -0.64 5.03 25.01
C SER A 297 -0.15 4.23 23.80
N ASP A 298 -0.01 4.89 22.65
CA ASP A 298 0.33 4.27 21.36
C ASP A 298 1.82 4.48 21.02
N ARG A 299 2.56 5.25 21.83
CA ARG A 299 4.00 5.50 21.69
C ARG A 299 4.79 4.46 22.49
N SER A 300 5.75 3.78 21.87
CA SER A 300 6.79 3.08 22.64
C SER A 300 7.83 4.07 23.15
N ALA A 301 8.45 3.75 24.29
CA ALA A 301 9.45 4.59 24.98
C ALA A 301 10.82 4.69 24.27
N THR A 302 10.87 4.67 22.94
CA THR A 302 12.12 4.61 22.18
C THR A 302 12.28 5.82 21.26
N LYS A 303 13.07 6.77 21.76
CA LYS A 303 13.89 7.83 21.12
C LYS A 303 13.33 8.59 19.91
N GLU A 304 13.47 9.91 20.00
CA GLU A 304 13.25 10.92 18.98
C GLU A 304 13.95 10.56 17.65
N TRP A 305 13.15 10.22 16.64
CA TRP A 305 13.56 10.27 15.24
C TRP A 305 12.73 11.35 14.56
N SER A 306 13.40 12.29 13.91
CA SER A 306 12.83 13.39 13.13
C SER A 306 12.07 12.82 11.94
N ASN A 307 10.74 13.00 11.92
CA ASN A 307 9.87 12.52 10.86
C ASN A 307 10.02 13.39 9.60
N PHE A 308 10.04 12.72 8.44
CA PHE A 308 10.05 13.32 7.09
C PHE A 308 8.87 14.27 6.83
N LEU A 309 7.77 14.14 7.59
CA LEU A 309 6.57 14.96 7.46
C LEU A 309 6.50 16.14 8.44
N THR A 310 7.43 16.28 9.39
CA THR A 310 7.32 17.32 10.44
C THR A 310 8.53 18.21 10.64
N ASP A 311 9.64 18.01 9.94
CA ASP A 311 10.76 18.95 10.01
C ASP A 311 11.21 19.45 8.62
N LYS A 312 10.80 20.70 8.37
CA LYS A 312 11.27 21.68 7.37
C LYS A 312 10.89 21.47 5.91
N ALA A 313 10.21 22.48 5.36
CA ALA A 313 10.54 22.97 4.02
C ALA A 313 11.96 23.55 4.05
N PRO A 314 12.87 23.13 3.15
CA PRO A 314 13.70 24.16 2.51
C PRO A 314 14.15 23.83 1.08
N ASP A 315 14.40 24.93 0.37
CA ASP A 315 15.33 25.12 -0.74
C ASP A 315 16.23 23.95 -1.18
N ARG A 316 16.21 23.74 -2.50
CA ARG A 316 17.31 23.22 -3.34
C ARG A 316 18.07 22.05 -2.73
N VAL A 317 17.68 20.84 -3.14
CA VAL A 317 18.61 19.72 -3.27
C VAL A 317 19.77 20.19 -4.17
N LYS A 318 20.88 20.64 -3.56
CA LYS A 318 22.15 20.77 -4.27
C LYS A 318 22.59 19.35 -4.61
N VAL A 319 22.29 18.95 -5.84
CA VAL A 319 22.96 17.86 -6.53
C VAL A 319 24.47 18.15 -6.43
N ARG A 320 25.20 17.33 -5.69
CA ARG A 320 26.66 17.31 -5.82
C ARG A 320 26.97 16.78 -7.22
N PRO A 321 27.73 17.51 -8.06
CA PRO A 321 28.12 16.98 -9.36
C PRO A 321 28.94 15.72 -9.16
N ALA A 322 28.68 14.73 -10.01
CA ALA A 322 29.43 13.49 -10.09
C ALA A 322 30.93 13.79 -10.19
N ALA A 323 31.74 13.00 -9.48
CA ALA A 323 33.17 12.98 -9.69
C ALA A 323 33.43 12.61 -11.16
N SER A 324 34.09 13.50 -11.89
CA SER A 324 34.51 13.27 -13.27
C SER A 324 35.60 12.20 -13.28
N ASP A 325 35.49 11.25 -14.22
CA ASP A 325 36.56 10.34 -14.63
C ASP A 325 37.77 11.12 -15.17
N ARG A 326 38.62 11.59 -14.27
CA ARG A 326 39.97 12.08 -14.55
C ARG A 326 40.87 11.76 -13.36
N ASP A 327 41.01 10.49 -13.02
CA ASP A 327 42.08 10.00 -12.13
C ASP A 327 42.39 8.52 -12.38
N VAL A 328 42.42 8.12 -13.66
CA VAL A 328 43.02 6.84 -14.10
C VAL A 328 44.06 7.15 -15.16
N GLU A 329 45.14 7.81 -14.75
CA GLU A 329 46.43 7.82 -15.47
C GLU A 329 47.45 8.59 -14.64
N ARG A 330 47.98 7.98 -13.57
CA ARG A 330 49.19 8.51 -12.90
C ARG A 330 49.89 7.55 -11.94
N HIS A 331 49.96 6.25 -12.22
CA HIS A 331 50.91 5.35 -11.54
C HIS A 331 51.63 4.47 -12.56
N SER A 332 52.62 5.05 -13.24
CA SER A 332 53.72 4.35 -13.90
C SER A 332 54.81 5.36 -14.23
N ALA A 333 55.73 5.62 -13.28
CA ALA A 333 57.11 6.06 -13.54
C ALA A 333 57.78 6.58 -12.26
N VAL A 334 58.37 5.68 -11.45
CA VAL A 334 59.61 5.98 -10.72
C VAL A 334 60.40 4.68 -10.61
N GLY A 335 61.61 4.67 -11.18
CA GLY A 335 62.52 3.53 -11.07
C GLY A 335 63.64 3.52 -12.11
N ARG A 336 64.31 4.66 -12.36
CA ARG A 336 65.64 4.64 -13.01
C ARG A 336 66.69 4.63 -11.90
N GLY A 337 67.25 3.46 -11.64
CA GLY A 337 68.52 3.28 -10.95
C GLY A 337 69.56 2.88 -11.98
N SER A 338 70.50 3.78 -12.24
CA SER A 338 71.68 3.52 -13.07
C SER A 338 72.58 2.49 -12.41
N ARG A 339 73.09 1.53 -13.20
CA ARG A 339 74.45 0.99 -13.12
C ARG A 339 74.80 0.37 -14.46
N ASP A 340 75.79 1.00 -15.11
CA ASP A 340 76.66 0.41 -16.13
C ASP A 340 77.28 -0.89 -15.62
N ASP A 341 77.36 -1.89 -16.48
CA ASP A 341 78.61 -2.57 -16.85
C ASP A 341 78.34 -3.40 -18.13
N GLY A 342 79.11 -3.16 -19.19
CA GLY A 342 78.98 -3.80 -20.50
C GLY A 342 79.58 -5.21 -20.57
N PRO A 343 80.19 -5.60 -21.70
CA PRO A 343 79.56 -5.79 -23.01
C PRO A 343 79.71 -7.25 -23.49
N ASP A 344 79.28 -7.46 -24.74
CA ASP A 344 79.76 -8.45 -25.72
C ASP A 344 78.79 -9.53 -26.21
N LEU A 345 78.67 -9.50 -27.55
CA LEU A 345 78.14 -10.45 -28.55
C LEU A 345 76.65 -10.40 -28.89
#